data_AF-A0A223VIN0-F1
#
_entry.id   AF-A0A223VIN0-F1
#
_cell.length_a   1.000
_cell.length_b   1.000
_cell.length_c   1.000
_cell.angle_alpha   90.00
_cell.angle_beta   90.00
_cell.angle_gamma   90.00
#
_symmetry.space_group_name_H-M   'P 1'
#
loop_
_entity.id
_entity.type
_entity.pdbx_description
1 polymer ?
#
loop_
_entity_poly.entity_id
_entity_poly.type
_entity_poly.pdbx_seq_one_letter_code
_entity_poly.pdbx_strand_id
1 'polypeptide(L)'
;MNVAVEHISTDQPPDEAKARDLDYGWQRGNQVELLENGEAYFPKVFEALRAARREILLETFILFEDKVGHELHGILIEAAQRGVKVVVSLDGFGCGELSPSFLGELADAGVTVQMFDPASKTLGIRTNWFRRLHRKIVVVDAEIAFIGGINFSADHLGDFGPEAKQDYAVQVIGPAVADLHHFALAQSGRQVRTRRGWRRRQQRPSLWSTDQGDGLVRLIYRDNVQHRDDIEEAYIHALSKAQTRVVIANAYFFPGYRLLREIRNAARRGVQVQLIMQGQPDVLLAKLAARMLYDYLLKDGVVIHEYCQRPLHGKVALVDDEWSTVGSSNLDPLSLSLNLEANVLIRDRAFNQQLYERLETLAKDHCQTMPENRKPRLWLWRLTVGFLVFHVMRHFPALTGWLPAHKPRLKPIESQANDR
;
A
#
# COMPACT_ATOMS: atom_id res chain seq x y z
N MET A 1 32.09 -8.12 -19.55
CA MET A 1 32.23 -6.95 -20.44
C MET A 1 31.29 -5.87 -19.93
N ASN A 2 31.81 -4.68 -19.66
CA ASN A 2 31.06 -3.56 -19.10
C ASN A 2 29.98 -3.12 -20.09
N VAL A 3 28.72 -3.35 -19.76
CA VAL A 3 27.58 -2.83 -20.51
C VAL A 3 27.30 -1.43 -20.00
N ALA A 4 27.69 -0.43 -20.79
CA ALA A 4 27.30 0.95 -20.57
C ALA A 4 25.86 1.11 -21.07
N VAL A 5 24.95 1.41 -20.14
CA VAL A 5 23.59 1.86 -20.48
C VAL A 5 23.73 3.28 -21.04
N GLU A 6 23.50 3.46 -22.34
CA GLU A 6 23.48 4.80 -22.92
C GLU A 6 22.36 5.63 -22.30
N HIS A 7 22.76 6.80 -21.79
CA HIS A 7 21.88 7.77 -21.19
C HIS A 7 21.37 8.72 -22.27
N ILE A 8 20.10 8.59 -22.66
CA ILE A 8 19.39 9.68 -23.32
C ILE A 8 18.70 10.50 -22.24
N SER A 9 18.93 11.82 -22.26
CA SER A 9 18.24 12.78 -21.40
C SER A 9 16.75 12.83 -21.78
N THR A 10 15.94 11.99 -21.15
CA THR A 10 14.57 12.37 -20.82
C THR A 10 14.61 13.00 -19.43
N ASP A 11 15.25 14.18 -19.33
CA ASP A 11 15.15 15.09 -18.17
C ASP A 11 13.76 15.74 -18.08
N GLN A 12 12.70 15.08 -18.56
CA GLN A 12 11.35 15.49 -18.23
C GLN A 12 11.03 14.87 -16.87
N PRO A 13 11.01 15.68 -15.79
CA PRO A 13 10.48 15.18 -14.52
C PRO A 13 9.05 14.66 -14.79
N PRO A 14 8.55 13.69 -14.00
CA PRO A 14 7.11 13.52 -13.87
C PRO A 14 6.56 14.92 -13.65
N ASP A 15 5.65 15.38 -14.51
CA ASP A 15 5.15 16.75 -14.46
C ASP A 15 4.28 16.88 -13.20
N GLU A 16 4.92 17.05 -12.04
CA GLU A 16 4.28 17.21 -10.72
C GLU A 16 3.36 18.44 -10.73
N ALA A 17 3.64 19.43 -11.58
CA ALA A 17 2.80 20.60 -11.80
C ALA A 17 1.52 20.29 -12.61
N LYS A 18 1.47 19.14 -13.29
CA LYS A 18 0.27 18.56 -13.92
C LYS A 18 -0.26 17.33 -13.19
N ALA A 19 0.07 17.13 -11.91
CA ALA A 19 -0.73 16.27 -11.04
C ALA A 19 -2.14 16.88 -11.00
N ARG A 20 -3.01 16.41 -11.89
CA ARG A 20 -4.40 16.86 -11.96
C ARG A 20 -5.04 16.45 -10.65
N ASP A 21 -5.84 17.32 -10.05
CA ASP A 21 -6.68 16.96 -8.91
C ASP A 21 -7.56 15.75 -9.28
N LEU A 22 -7.22 14.56 -8.76
CA LEU A 22 -7.95 13.31 -9.01
C LEU A 22 -8.71 12.89 -7.75
N ASP A 23 -9.75 13.63 -7.38
CA ASP A 23 -10.43 13.40 -6.09
C ASP A 23 -11.27 12.09 -5.89
N TYR A 24 -11.34 11.08 -6.75
CA TYR A 24 -12.22 9.85 -6.62
C TYR A 24 -13.30 9.76 -5.52
N GLY A 25 -14.57 9.75 -5.93
CA GLY A 25 -15.73 9.58 -5.05
C GLY A 25 -16.14 8.12 -4.90
N TRP A 26 -17.10 7.86 -4.02
CA TRP A 26 -17.66 6.52 -3.83
C TRP A 26 -18.31 5.98 -5.13
N GLN A 27 -17.94 4.76 -5.51
CA GLN A 27 -18.57 4.00 -6.59
C GLN A 27 -19.44 2.89 -6.01
N ARG A 28 -20.62 2.68 -6.58
CA ARG A 28 -21.59 1.63 -6.17
C ARG A 28 -21.45 0.38 -7.03
N GLY A 29 -21.96 -0.75 -6.51
CA GLY A 29 -22.10 -1.99 -7.25
C GLY A 29 -20.76 -2.64 -7.58
N ASN A 30 -19.84 -2.66 -6.62
CA ASN A 30 -18.57 -3.36 -6.73
C ASN A 30 -18.61 -4.66 -5.95
N GLN A 31 -17.92 -5.67 -6.47
CA GLN A 31 -17.54 -6.86 -5.73
C GLN A 31 -16.11 -6.68 -5.22
N VAL A 32 -15.90 -6.98 -3.94
CA VAL A 32 -14.57 -6.94 -3.30
C VAL A 32 -14.30 -8.28 -2.65
N GLU A 33 -13.19 -8.92 -3.02
CA GLU A 33 -12.72 -10.18 -2.44
C GLU A 33 -11.46 -9.92 -1.61
N LEU A 34 -11.46 -10.32 -0.34
CA LEU A 34 -10.28 -10.27 0.52
C LEU A 34 -9.29 -11.36 0.12
N LEU A 35 -8.04 -10.97 -0.13
CA LEU A 35 -6.94 -11.86 -0.48
C LEU A 35 -5.91 -11.82 0.65
N GLU A 36 -5.81 -12.93 1.38
CA GLU A 36 -4.90 -13.08 2.51
C GLU A 36 -3.64 -13.84 2.08
N ASN A 37 -2.47 -13.23 2.32
CA ASN A 37 -1.15 -13.74 1.96
C ASN A 37 -0.97 -14.05 0.46
N GLY A 38 0.20 -14.58 0.12
CA GLY A 38 0.55 -14.97 -1.25
C GLY A 38 -0.31 -16.11 -1.79
N GLU A 39 -0.78 -17.02 -0.93
CA GLU A 39 -1.58 -18.19 -1.31
C GLU A 39 -2.94 -17.81 -1.90
N ALA A 40 -3.59 -16.76 -1.40
CA ALA A 40 -4.81 -16.24 -1.99
C ALA A 40 -4.52 -15.24 -3.12
N TYR A 41 -3.48 -14.41 -2.95
CA TYR A 41 -3.21 -13.31 -3.87
C TYR A 41 -2.61 -13.74 -5.21
N PHE A 42 -1.51 -14.51 -5.20
CA PHE A 42 -0.78 -14.83 -6.42
C PHE A 42 -1.59 -15.64 -7.44
N PRO A 43 -2.35 -16.68 -7.06
CA PRO A 43 -3.18 -17.40 -8.02
C PRO A 43 -4.18 -16.49 -8.73
N LYS A 44 -4.86 -15.61 -8.00
CA LYS A 44 -5.89 -14.70 -8.53
C LYS A 44 -5.29 -13.63 -9.46
N VAL A 45 -4.21 -12.97 -9.04
CA VAL A 45 -3.57 -11.94 -9.86
C VAL A 45 -2.92 -12.55 -11.10
N PHE A 46 -2.28 -13.72 -10.99
CA PHE A 46 -1.66 -14.39 -12.14
C PHE A 46 -2.70 -14.94 -13.12
N GLU A 47 -3.83 -15.46 -12.65
CA GLU A 47 -4.96 -15.83 -13.51
C GLU A 47 -5.46 -14.61 -14.30
N ALA A 48 -5.70 -13.48 -13.63
CA ALA A 48 -6.15 -12.26 -14.29
C ALA A 48 -5.13 -11.76 -15.33
N LEU A 49 -3.84 -11.74 -15.00
CA LEU A 49 -2.77 -11.32 -15.90
C LEU A 49 -2.65 -12.25 -17.13
N ARG A 50 -2.77 -13.57 -16.94
CA ARG A 50 -2.78 -14.53 -18.05
C ARG A 50 -4.01 -14.35 -18.95
N ALA A 51 -5.16 -14.02 -18.37
CA ALA A 51 -6.41 -13.80 -19.09
C ALA A 51 -6.50 -12.43 -19.81
N ALA A 52 -5.56 -11.51 -19.55
CA ALA A 52 -5.56 -10.16 -20.10
C ALA A 52 -5.59 -10.16 -21.64
N ARG A 53 -6.39 -9.26 -22.21
CA ARG A 53 -6.63 -9.14 -23.66
C ARG A 53 -6.24 -7.79 -24.24
N ARG A 54 -6.13 -6.74 -23.43
CA ARG A 54 -5.95 -5.36 -23.90
C ARG A 54 -4.83 -4.64 -23.19
N GLU A 55 -4.85 -4.62 -21.86
CA GLU A 55 -3.90 -3.83 -21.08
C GLU A 55 -3.66 -4.42 -19.68
N ILE A 56 -2.41 -4.32 -19.24
CA ILE A 56 -1.96 -4.59 -17.88
C ILE A 56 -1.23 -3.34 -17.40
N LEU A 57 -1.66 -2.79 -16.27
CA LEU A 57 -0.96 -1.72 -15.55
C LEU A 57 -0.54 -2.29 -14.19
N LEU A 58 0.75 -2.34 -13.93
CA LEU A 58 1.31 -2.88 -12.68
C LEU A 58 2.20 -1.84 -12.02
N GLU A 59 1.90 -1.52 -10.77
CA GLU A 59 2.76 -0.74 -9.87
C GLU A 59 3.12 -1.60 -8.68
N THR A 60 4.41 -1.66 -8.31
CA THR A 60 4.85 -2.32 -7.07
C THR A 60 6.09 -1.66 -6.49
N PHE A 61 6.22 -1.75 -5.16
CA PHE A 61 7.42 -1.31 -4.44
C PHE A 61 8.54 -2.35 -4.52
N ILE A 62 8.21 -3.62 -4.26
CA ILE A 62 9.17 -4.72 -4.29
C ILE A 62 8.78 -5.72 -5.38
N LEU A 63 9.78 -6.11 -6.14
CA LEU A 63 9.82 -7.25 -7.04
C LEU A 63 11.19 -7.90 -6.88
N PHE A 64 11.23 -9.19 -6.56
CA PHE A 64 12.47 -9.96 -6.42
C PHE A 64 12.60 -11.02 -7.52
N GLU A 65 13.82 -11.35 -7.90
CA GLU A 65 14.14 -12.48 -8.79
C GLU A 65 14.08 -13.80 -8.03
N ASP A 66 12.90 -14.11 -7.51
CA ASP A 66 12.58 -15.39 -6.89
C ASP A 66 11.49 -16.10 -7.71
N LYS A 67 10.97 -17.22 -7.18
CA LYS A 67 9.93 -18.00 -7.87
C LYS A 67 8.69 -17.17 -8.23
N VAL A 68 8.29 -16.21 -7.39
CA VAL A 68 7.11 -15.35 -7.65
C VAL A 68 7.45 -14.33 -8.72
N GLY A 69 8.61 -13.68 -8.63
CA GLY A 69 9.01 -12.70 -9.63
C GLY A 69 9.31 -13.30 -11.00
N HIS A 70 9.89 -14.50 -11.07
CA HIS A 70 10.09 -15.21 -12.34
C HIS A 70 8.77 -15.68 -12.96
N GLU A 71 7.80 -16.11 -12.15
CA GLU A 71 6.47 -16.44 -12.68
C GLU A 71 5.77 -15.18 -13.22
N LEU A 72 5.81 -14.06 -12.48
CA LEU A 72 5.28 -12.78 -12.95
C LEU A 72 5.97 -12.36 -14.26
N HIS A 73 7.30 -12.44 -14.31
CA HIS A 73 8.11 -12.08 -15.47
C HIS A 73 7.67 -12.85 -16.72
N GLY A 74 7.56 -14.18 -16.63
CA GLY A 74 7.06 -15.01 -17.72
C GLY A 74 5.65 -14.62 -18.18
N ILE A 75 4.73 -14.41 -17.24
CA ILE A 75 3.35 -14.01 -17.55
C ILE A 75 3.30 -12.67 -18.31
N LEU A 76 4.11 -11.69 -17.89
CA LEU A 76 4.15 -10.37 -18.52
C LEU A 76 4.75 -10.42 -19.93
N ILE A 77 5.81 -11.22 -20.12
CA ILE A 77 6.39 -11.48 -21.44
C ILE A 77 5.35 -12.13 -22.36
N GLU A 78 4.70 -13.20 -21.91
CA GLU A 78 3.67 -13.89 -22.70
C GLU A 78 2.52 -12.94 -23.05
N ALA A 79 2.09 -12.09 -22.12
CA ALA A 79 1.04 -11.11 -22.37
C ALA A 79 1.45 -10.08 -23.44
N ALA A 80 2.66 -9.54 -23.34
CA ALA A 80 3.18 -8.59 -24.32
C ALA A 80 3.30 -9.23 -25.72
N GLN A 81 3.77 -10.48 -25.80
CA GLN A 81 3.84 -11.25 -27.05
C GLN A 81 2.46 -11.54 -27.67
N ARG A 82 1.41 -11.68 -26.85
CA ARG A 82 0.01 -11.75 -27.33
C ARG A 82 -0.53 -10.39 -27.83
N GLY A 83 0.24 -9.31 -27.72
CA GLY A 83 -0.16 -7.96 -28.10
C GLY A 83 -0.91 -7.18 -27.02
N VAL A 84 -0.92 -7.66 -25.77
CA VAL A 84 -1.45 -6.93 -24.62
C VAL A 84 -0.52 -5.75 -24.32
N LYS A 85 -1.07 -4.56 -24.05
CA LYS A 85 -0.27 -3.40 -23.63
C LYS A 85 0.13 -3.57 -22.18
N VAL A 86 1.40 -3.83 -21.92
CA VAL A 86 1.89 -4.04 -20.55
C VAL A 86 2.71 -2.84 -20.12
N VAL A 87 2.33 -2.21 -19.01
CA VAL A 87 3.10 -1.14 -18.36
C VAL A 87 3.41 -1.55 -16.94
N VAL A 88 4.69 -1.53 -16.58
CA VAL A 88 5.19 -1.93 -15.28
C VAL A 88 5.99 -0.77 -14.68
N SER A 89 5.52 -0.22 -13.57
CA SER A 89 6.20 0.81 -12.80
C SER A 89 6.74 0.23 -11.50
N LEU A 90 8.07 0.22 -11.38
CA LEU A 90 8.82 -0.37 -10.27
C LEU A 90 9.46 0.72 -9.43
N ASP A 91 9.53 0.53 -8.12
CA ASP A 91 10.28 1.44 -7.25
C ASP A 91 11.79 1.16 -7.33
N GLY A 92 12.60 2.17 -7.62
CA GLY A 92 14.06 2.06 -7.74
C GLY A 92 14.83 1.72 -6.46
N PHE A 93 14.22 1.81 -5.28
CA PHE A 93 14.82 1.36 -4.03
C PHE A 93 14.46 -0.10 -3.78
N GLY A 94 13.16 -0.43 -3.79
CA GLY A 94 12.68 -1.80 -3.52
C GLY A 94 12.98 -2.80 -4.63
N CYS A 95 13.04 -2.36 -5.90
CA CYS A 95 13.38 -3.17 -7.07
C CYS A 95 14.81 -2.93 -7.57
N GLY A 96 15.65 -2.25 -6.78
CA GLY A 96 16.97 -1.83 -7.23
C GLY A 96 17.99 -2.97 -7.41
N GLU A 97 17.70 -4.17 -6.91
CA GLU A 97 18.56 -5.37 -7.08
C GLU A 97 18.20 -6.20 -8.32
N LEU A 98 17.16 -5.84 -9.07
CA LEU A 98 16.82 -6.53 -10.31
C LEU A 98 17.98 -6.45 -11.31
N SER A 99 18.29 -7.58 -11.92
CA SER A 99 19.35 -7.71 -12.91
C SER A 99 18.99 -6.95 -14.19
N PRO A 100 19.99 -6.38 -14.88
CA PRO A 100 19.76 -5.77 -16.20
C PRO A 100 19.15 -6.73 -17.21
N SER A 101 19.48 -8.02 -17.13
CA SER A 101 18.88 -9.07 -17.98
C SER A 101 17.39 -9.25 -17.73
N PHE A 102 16.96 -9.32 -16.47
CA PHE A 102 15.55 -9.48 -16.12
C PHE A 102 14.71 -8.31 -16.65
N LEU A 103 15.20 -7.08 -16.50
CA LEU A 103 14.54 -5.87 -17.00
C LEU A 103 14.61 -5.76 -18.54
N GLY A 104 15.74 -6.16 -19.13
CA GLY A 104 15.96 -6.17 -20.57
C GLY A 104 15.01 -7.13 -21.28
N GLU A 105 14.86 -8.35 -20.80
CA GLU A 105 13.96 -9.35 -21.38
C GLU A 105 12.48 -8.90 -21.38
N LEU A 106 12.04 -8.17 -20.34
CA LEU A 106 10.71 -7.55 -20.32
C LEU A 106 10.59 -6.49 -21.41
N ALA A 107 11.56 -5.59 -21.51
CA ALA A 107 11.57 -4.52 -22.51
C ALA A 107 11.60 -5.09 -23.95
N ASP A 108 12.43 -6.10 -24.19
CA ASP A 108 12.58 -6.79 -25.48
C ASP A 108 11.27 -7.47 -25.90
N ALA A 109 10.51 -8.00 -24.95
CA ALA A 109 9.19 -8.59 -25.19
C ALA A 109 8.09 -7.55 -25.51
N GLY A 110 8.38 -6.25 -25.37
CA GLY A 110 7.45 -5.15 -25.60
C GLY A 110 6.75 -4.63 -24.34
N VAL A 111 7.20 -5.03 -23.15
CA VAL A 111 6.71 -4.46 -21.88
C VAL A 111 7.29 -3.06 -21.70
N THR A 112 6.43 -2.07 -21.42
CA THR A 112 6.89 -0.73 -21.02
C THR A 112 7.31 -0.77 -19.55
N VAL A 113 8.60 -0.91 -19.29
CA VAL A 113 9.15 -0.91 -17.93
C VAL A 113 9.60 0.49 -17.53
N GLN A 114 9.21 0.92 -16.34
CA GLN A 114 9.52 2.22 -15.78
C GLN A 114 10.05 2.07 -14.36
N MET A 115 11.13 2.78 -14.04
CA MET A 115 11.71 2.82 -12.71
C MET A 115 11.45 4.16 -12.05
N PHE A 116 10.80 4.16 -10.90
CA PHE A 116 10.51 5.33 -10.09
C PHE A 116 11.69 5.62 -9.16
N ASP A 117 12.24 6.83 -9.28
CA ASP A 117 13.35 7.36 -8.51
C ASP A 117 14.51 6.36 -8.32
N PRO A 118 15.18 5.90 -9.40
CA PRO A 118 16.33 5.02 -9.29
C PRO A 118 17.56 5.77 -8.75
N ALA A 119 18.31 5.13 -7.86
CA ALA A 119 19.62 5.62 -7.42
C ALA A 119 20.69 4.52 -7.45
N SER A 120 21.92 4.94 -7.79
CA SER A 120 23.10 4.10 -7.68
C SER A 120 23.49 3.88 -6.22
N LYS A 121 24.15 2.76 -5.94
CA LYS A 121 24.77 2.51 -4.64
C LYS A 121 26.03 3.36 -4.52
N THR A 122 26.10 4.22 -3.51
CA THR A 122 27.34 4.89 -3.10
C THR A 122 27.88 4.16 -1.87
N LEU A 123 29.10 3.61 -1.95
CA LEU A 123 29.69 2.76 -0.89
C LEU A 123 28.77 1.58 -0.48
N GLY A 124 28.05 0.99 -1.45
CA GLY A 124 27.14 -0.13 -1.22
C GLY A 124 25.75 0.24 -0.69
N ILE A 125 25.47 1.52 -0.44
CA ILE A 125 24.21 2.00 0.14
C ILE A 125 23.52 2.95 -0.84
N ARG A 126 22.20 2.77 -1.06
CA ARG A 126 21.35 3.77 -1.76
C ARG A 126 21.02 4.90 -0.79
N THR A 127 21.00 6.15 -1.25
CA THR A 127 20.78 7.33 -0.38
C THR A 127 19.38 7.92 -0.48
N ASN A 128 18.56 7.45 -1.42
CA ASN A 128 17.20 7.94 -1.68
C ASN A 128 16.13 7.15 -0.90
N TRP A 129 16.23 7.15 0.43
CA TRP A 129 15.34 6.41 1.34
C TRP A 129 13.91 6.97 1.43
N PHE A 130 13.70 8.21 0.98
CA PHE A 130 12.46 8.96 1.20
C PHE A 130 11.64 9.10 -0.09
N ARG A 131 10.33 9.31 0.06
CA ARG A 131 9.40 9.63 -1.05
C ARG A 131 9.32 8.54 -2.11
N ARG A 132 9.28 7.27 -1.65
CA ARG A 132 9.25 6.08 -2.52
C ARG A 132 7.86 5.79 -3.07
N LEU A 133 7.80 5.07 -4.19
CA LEU A 133 6.56 4.49 -4.70
C LEU A 133 6.22 3.27 -3.84
N HIS A 134 5.30 3.42 -2.90
CA HIS A 134 4.93 2.34 -1.98
C HIS A 134 3.61 1.66 -2.35
N ARG A 135 2.97 2.09 -3.44
CA ARG A 135 1.74 1.50 -3.95
C ARG A 135 1.99 0.10 -4.52
N LYS A 136 1.01 -0.79 -4.32
CA LYS A 136 0.91 -2.07 -5.04
C LYS A 136 -0.46 -2.09 -5.70
N ILE A 137 -0.51 -1.85 -7.00
CA ILE A 137 -1.74 -1.79 -7.78
C ILE A 137 -1.54 -2.59 -9.05
N VAL A 138 -2.48 -3.48 -9.35
CA VAL A 138 -2.56 -4.15 -10.66
C VAL A 138 -3.92 -3.85 -11.25
N VAL A 139 -3.98 -3.39 -12.50
CA VAL A 139 -5.24 -3.21 -13.23
C VAL A 139 -5.15 -3.98 -14.53
N VAL A 140 -6.12 -4.85 -14.76
CA VAL A 140 -6.22 -5.70 -15.96
C VAL A 140 -7.46 -5.31 -16.76
N ASP A 141 -7.25 -4.96 -18.03
CA ASP A 141 -8.29 -4.63 -19.03
C ASP A 141 -9.30 -3.54 -18.62
N ALA A 142 -8.98 -2.74 -17.59
CA ALA A 142 -9.92 -1.85 -16.91
C ALA A 142 -11.20 -2.54 -16.39
N GLU A 143 -11.10 -3.84 -16.10
CA GLU A 143 -12.21 -4.71 -15.68
C GLU A 143 -11.98 -5.30 -14.28
N ILE A 144 -10.73 -5.59 -13.93
CA ILE A 144 -10.33 -6.14 -12.63
C ILE A 144 -9.17 -5.32 -12.09
N ALA A 145 -9.18 -5.03 -10.80
CA ALA A 145 -8.06 -4.40 -10.12
C ALA A 145 -7.68 -5.13 -8.82
N PHE A 146 -6.40 -5.07 -8.47
CA PHE A 146 -5.85 -5.55 -7.22
C PHE A 146 -5.14 -4.40 -6.51
N ILE A 147 -5.31 -4.30 -5.20
CA ILE A 147 -4.66 -3.28 -4.36
C ILE A 147 -4.47 -3.80 -2.94
N GLY A 148 -3.33 -3.49 -2.31
CA GLY A 148 -3.04 -3.95 -0.95
C GLY A 148 -1.59 -3.75 -0.49
N GLY A 149 -1.19 -4.55 0.49
CA GLY A 149 0.15 -4.55 1.08
C GLY A 149 1.14 -5.52 0.41
N ILE A 150 0.63 -6.53 -0.31
CA ILE A 150 1.40 -7.65 -0.85
C ILE A 150 2.28 -7.22 -2.02
N ASN A 151 3.59 -7.49 -1.93
CA ASN A 151 4.55 -7.29 -3.02
C ASN A 151 4.77 -8.60 -3.81
N PHE A 152 5.45 -8.50 -4.96
CA PHE A 152 5.82 -9.66 -5.77
C PHE A 152 7.13 -10.27 -5.27
N SER A 153 7.02 -11.10 -4.23
CA SER A 153 8.13 -11.78 -3.59
C SER A 153 7.64 -13.06 -2.90
N ALA A 154 8.51 -14.07 -2.85
CA ALA A 154 8.27 -15.34 -2.20
C ALA A 154 8.06 -15.19 -0.69
N ASP A 155 8.52 -14.11 -0.07
CA ASP A 155 8.31 -13.83 1.36
C ASP A 155 6.85 -13.60 1.76
N HIS A 156 5.91 -13.56 0.81
CA HIS A 156 4.47 -13.57 1.10
C HIS A 156 3.86 -14.98 1.08
N LEU A 157 4.63 -16.02 0.75
CA LEU A 157 4.19 -17.41 0.76
C LEU A 157 4.62 -18.11 2.04
N GLY A 158 3.76 -18.94 2.61
CA GLY A 158 3.99 -19.70 3.83
C GLY A 158 5.15 -20.68 3.73
N ASP A 159 5.44 -21.18 2.53
CA ASP A 159 6.60 -22.05 2.29
C ASP A 159 7.95 -21.30 2.26
N PHE A 160 7.94 -19.97 2.39
CA PHE A 160 9.14 -19.17 2.68
C PHE A 160 9.67 -19.40 4.11
N GLY A 161 8.85 -19.99 4.99
CA GLY A 161 9.23 -20.35 6.35
C GLY A 161 8.91 -19.26 7.39
N PRO A 162 9.68 -19.16 8.49
CA PRO A 162 9.37 -18.27 9.62
C PRO A 162 9.27 -16.78 9.26
N GLU A 163 9.93 -16.37 8.18
CA GLU A 163 9.94 -14.98 7.68
C GLU A 163 8.76 -14.67 6.74
N ALA A 164 7.89 -15.65 6.47
CA ALA A 164 6.72 -15.45 5.63
C ALA A 164 5.79 -14.36 6.21
N LYS A 165 5.39 -13.39 5.40
CA LYS A 165 4.61 -12.23 5.84
C LYS A 165 3.12 -12.55 5.91
N GLN A 166 2.50 -12.17 7.02
CA GLN A 166 1.04 -12.06 7.13
C GLN A 166 0.59 -10.72 6.53
N ASP A 167 -0.10 -10.74 5.40
CA ASP A 167 -0.48 -9.51 4.69
C ASP A 167 -1.82 -9.66 3.94
N TYR A 168 -2.38 -8.55 3.46
CA TYR A 168 -3.70 -8.48 2.86
C TYR A 168 -3.70 -7.62 1.60
N ALA A 169 -4.47 -8.05 0.63
CA ALA A 169 -4.87 -7.29 -0.54
C ALA A 169 -6.35 -7.53 -0.83
N VAL A 170 -6.88 -6.81 -1.81
CA VAL A 170 -8.23 -7.05 -2.33
C VAL A 170 -8.23 -7.14 -3.84
N GLN A 171 -9.10 -7.99 -4.37
CA GLN A 171 -9.55 -7.93 -5.76
C GLN A 171 -10.83 -7.11 -5.82
N VAL A 172 -10.90 -6.19 -6.78
CA VAL A 172 -12.06 -5.34 -7.03
C VAL A 172 -12.55 -5.56 -8.45
N ILE A 173 -13.85 -5.83 -8.59
CA ILE A 173 -14.57 -5.90 -9.86
C ILE A 173 -15.77 -4.95 -9.78
N GLY A 174 -15.93 -4.07 -10.77
CA GLY A 174 -17.05 -3.14 -10.83
C GLY A 174 -16.63 -1.70 -11.13
N PRO A 175 -17.54 -0.71 -10.98
CA PRO A 175 -17.30 0.66 -11.40
C PRO A 175 -16.08 1.36 -10.77
N ALA A 176 -15.62 0.93 -9.59
CA ALA A 176 -14.41 1.45 -8.95
C ALA A 176 -13.12 1.11 -9.72
N VAL A 177 -13.12 0.06 -10.54
CA VAL A 177 -11.98 -0.27 -11.41
C VAL A 177 -11.70 0.86 -12.41
N ALA A 178 -12.72 1.61 -12.85
CA ALA A 178 -12.51 2.77 -13.71
C ALA A 178 -11.69 3.88 -13.03
N ASP A 179 -11.90 4.09 -11.72
CA ASP A 179 -11.14 5.07 -10.94
C ASP A 179 -9.70 4.56 -10.70
N LEU A 180 -9.51 3.28 -10.37
CA LEU A 180 -8.19 2.64 -10.22
C LEU A 180 -7.40 2.63 -11.54
N HIS A 181 -8.05 2.34 -12.66
CA HIS A 181 -7.47 2.38 -14.00
C HIS A 181 -7.03 3.78 -14.38
N HIS A 182 -7.91 4.77 -14.18
CA HIS A 182 -7.59 6.18 -14.42
C HIS A 182 -6.41 6.65 -13.58
N PHE A 183 -6.36 6.23 -12.30
CA PHE A 183 -5.25 6.53 -11.41
C PHE A 183 -3.95 5.91 -11.90
N ALA A 184 -3.90 4.59 -12.14
CA ALA A 184 -2.71 3.89 -12.61
C ALA A 184 -2.16 4.48 -13.92
N LEU A 185 -3.03 4.81 -14.88
CA LEU A 185 -2.60 5.47 -16.12
C LEU A 185 -2.01 6.86 -15.89
N ALA A 186 -2.55 7.63 -14.94
CA ALA A 186 -2.04 8.96 -14.62
C ALA A 186 -0.67 8.90 -13.95
N GLN A 187 -0.45 7.86 -13.14
CA GLN A 187 0.83 7.63 -12.45
C GLN A 187 1.90 7.03 -13.38
N SER A 188 1.52 6.31 -14.44
CA SER A 188 2.45 5.73 -15.43
C SER A 188 3.07 6.76 -16.39
N GLY A 189 2.91 8.07 -16.13
CA GLY A 189 3.41 9.15 -16.98
C GLY A 189 2.65 9.36 -18.30
N ARG A 190 1.55 8.63 -18.54
CA ARG A 190 0.75 8.78 -19.76
C ARG A 190 -0.21 9.97 -19.66
N GLN A 191 -0.45 10.65 -20.77
CA GLN A 191 -1.40 11.75 -20.81
C GLN A 191 -2.84 11.23 -20.71
N VAL A 192 -3.42 11.30 -19.53
CA VAL A 192 -4.82 10.94 -19.29
C VAL A 192 -5.73 12.12 -19.65
N ARG A 193 -7.04 11.92 -19.90
CA ARG A 193 -8.02 13.01 -20.06
C ARG A 193 -8.54 13.46 -18.69
N THR A 194 -9.09 14.67 -18.57
CA THR A 194 -9.68 15.15 -17.30
C THR A 194 -10.80 14.21 -16.83
N ARG A 195 -10.90 13.96 -15.52
CA ARG A 195 -11.86 13.03 -14.87
C ARG A 195 -13.29 13.12 -15.41
N ARG A 196 -13.80 14.33 -15.69
CA ARG A 196 -15.16 14.55 -16.25
C ARG A 196 -15.36 13.93 -17.64
N GLY A 197 -14.33 13.96 -18.48
CA GLY A 197 -14.33 13.34 -19.81
C GLY A 197 -14.11 11.83 -19.78
N TRP A 198 -13.44 11.32 -18.74
CA TRP A 198 -13.18 9.90 -18.54
C TRP A 198 -14.43 9.14 -18.06
N ARG A 199 -15.12 9.68 -17.04
CA ARG A 199 -16.34 9.06 -16.48
C ARG A 199 -17.47 8.92 -17.48
N ARG A 200 -17.65 9.87 -18.42
CA ARG A 200 -18.66 9.76 -19.48
C ARG A 200 -18.41 8.58 -20.44
N ARG A 201 -17.18 8.06 -20.51
CA ARG A 201 -16.79 7.02 -21.48
C ARG A 201 -16.74 5.61 -20.90
N GLN A 202 -16.72 5.47 -19.57
CA GLN A 202 -16.60 4.19 -18.86
C GLN A 202 -17.78 3.91 -17.90
N GLN A 203 -18.96 4.49 -18.13
CA GLN A 203 -20.17 3.99 -17.46
C GLN A 203 -20.59 2.66 -18.10
N ARG A 204 -19.93 1.57 -17.70
CA ARG A 204 -20.51 0.24 -17.86
C ARG A 204 -21.57 0.07 -16.77
N PRO A 205 -22.78 -0.40 -17.09
CA PRO A 205 -23.73 -0.84 -16.08
C PRO A 205 -23.01 -1.82 -15.15
N SER A 206 -23.17 -1.68 -13.84
CA SER A 206 -22.69 -2.75 -12.95
C SER A 206 -23.47 -4.02 -13.27
N LEU A 207 -22.77 -5.12 -13.48
CA LEU A 207 -23.37 -6.45 -13.56
C LEU A 207 -23.80 -6.95 -12.17
N TRP A 208 -23.35 -6.28 -11.11
CA TRP A 208 -23.59 -6.63 -9.72
C TRP A 208 -24.62 -5.68 -9.12
N SER A 209 -25.81 -6.19 -8.82
CA SER A 209 -26.75 -5.51 -7.93
C SER A 209 -26.34 -5.78 -6.49
N THR A 210 -25.85 -4.77 -5.80
CA THR A 210 -25.71 -4.85 -4.35
C THR A 210 -27.00 -4.35 -3.70
N ASP A 211 -27.35 -4.91 -2.55
CA ASP A 211 -28.47 -4.45 -1.72
C ASP A 211 -28.29 -2.97 -1.35
N GLN A 212 -29.30 -2.35 -0.75
CA GLN A 212 -29.33 -0.92 -0.44
C GLN A 212 -28.11 -0.43 0.37
N GLY A 213 -27.02 -0.02 -0.31
CA GLY A 213 -25.87 0.65 0.30
C GLY A 213 -24.55 -0.10 0.30
N ASP A 214 -24.52 -1.41 0.01
CA ASP A 214 -23.29 -2.23 0.03
C ASP A 214 -22.52 -2.20 -1.31
N GLY A 215 -21.29 -2.73 -1.33
CA GLY A 215 -20.38 -2.70 -2.47
C GLY A 215 -19.94 -1.30 -2.89
N LEU A 216 -19.86 -0.38 -1.93
CA LEU A 216 -19.34 0.97 -2.13
C LEU A 216 -17.81 0.95 -2.01
N VAL A 217 -17.12 1.39 -3.06
CA VAL A 217 -15.65 1.47 -3.05
C VAL A 217 -15.19 2.87 -3.44
N ARG A 218 -14.25 3.43 -2.69
CA ARG A 218 -13.60 4.71 -2.99
C ARG A 218 -12.08 4.53 -2.95
N LEU A 219 -11.41 4.85 -4.05
CA LEU A 219 -9.96 5.00 -4.06
C LEU A 219 -9.58 6.29 -3.31
N ILE A 220 -8.62 6.18 -2.41
CA ILE A 220 -7.92 7.31 -1.81
C ILE A 220 -6.42 7.07 -1.97
N TYR A 221 -5.64 8.15 -2.10
CA TYR A 221 -4.20 8.04 -2.27
C TYR A 221 -3.50 9.19 -1.58
N ARG A 222 -2.20 9.01 -1.36
CA ARG A 222 -1.35 10.02 -0.75
C ARG A 222 -0.19 10.36 -1.67
N ASP A 223 0.03 11.66 -1.87
CA ASP A 223 1.13 12.22 -2.63
C ASP A 223 1.81 13.39 -1.90
N ASN A 224 2.88 13.94 -2.49
CA ASN A 224 3.64 15.04 -1.90
C ASN A 224 3.13 16.44 -2.32
N VAL A 225 1.99 16.50 -3.02
CA VAL A 225 1.49 17.72 -3.68
C VAL A 225 0.11 18.11 -3.14
N GLN A 226 -0.95 17.43 -3.55
CA GLN A 226 -2.35 17.80 -3.28
C GLN A 226 -3.03 16.90 -2.24
N HIS A 227 -2.71 15.62 -2.24
CA HIS A 227 -3.35 14.62 -1.37
C HIS A 227 -2.40 14.21 -0.26
N ARG A 228 -2.03 15.14 0.62
CA ARG A 228 -0.95 14.90 1.59
C ARG A 228 -1.39 14.09 2.80
N ASP A 229 -2.66 14.16 3.14
CA ASP A 229 -3.24 13.62 4.37
C ASP A 229 -4.60 12.91 4.17
N ASP A 230 -5.08 12.73 2.93
CA ASP A 230 -6.36 12.06 2.61
C ASP A 230 -6.56 10.73 3.34
N ILE A 231 -5.49 9.94 3.45
CA ILE A 231 -5.52 8.64 4.14
C ILE A 231 -5.65 8.84 5.65
N GLU A 232 -4.86 9.72 6.27
CA GLU A 232 -4.98 10.04 7.70
C GLU A 232 -6.36 10.62 8.03
N GLU A 233 -6.88 11.53 7.20
CA GLU A 233 -8.21 12.12 7.34
C GLU A 233 -9.33 11.08 7.25
N ALA A 234 -9.20 10.08 6.36
CA ALA A 234 -10.17 8.99 6.28
C ALA A 234 -10.22 8.17 7.58
N TYR A 235 -9.06 7.84 8.17
CA TYR A 235 -9.00 7.18 9.48
C TYR A 235 -9.60 8.05 10.59
N ILE A 236 -9.20 9.32 10.68
CA ILE A 236 -9.72 10.27 11.68
C ILE A 236 -11.24 10.37 11.57
N HIS A 237 -11.77 10.51 10.36
CA HIS A 237 -13.21 10.61 10.13
C HIS A 237 -13.95 9.34 10.60
N ALA A 238 -13.47 8.16 10.21
CA ALA A 238 -14.07 6.89 10.60
C ALA A 238 -14.03 6.71 12.13
N LEU A 239 -12.87 6.94 12.76
CA LEU A 239 -12.70 6.85 14.21
C LEU A 239 -13.55 7.83 14.99
N SER A 240 -13.73 9.06 14.48
CA SER A 240 -14.57 10.08 15.14
C SER A 240 -16.04 9.69 15.20
N LYS A 241 -16.49 8.85 14.24
CA LYS A 241 -17.88 8.39 14.11
C LYS A 241 -18.12 6.98 14.65
N ALA A 242 -17.05 6.25 14.98
CA ALA A 242 -17.14 4.87 15.47
C ALA A 242 -18.07 4.74 16.69
N GLN A 243 -18.91 3.70 16.67
CA GLN A 243 -19.94 3.47 17.68
C GLN A 243 -19.78 2.15 18.45
N THR A 244 -19.28 1.09 17.81
CA THR A 244 -19.29 -0.29 18.31
C THR A 244 -17.89 -0.88 18.40
N ARG A 245 -17.16 -0.95 17.27
CA ARG A 245 -15.83 -1.58 17.21
C ARG A 245 -14.89 -0.89 16.22
N VAL A 246 -13.60 -0.99 16.51
CA VAL A 246 -12.50 -0.61 15.62
C VAL A 246 -11.44 -1.69 15.71
N VAL A 247 -11.02 -2.24 14.57
CA VAL A 247 -9.86 -3.13 14.51
C VAL A 247 -8.87 -2.58 13.50
N ILE A 248 -7.62 -2.40 13.91
CA ILE A 248 -6.53 -1.93 13.03
C ILE A 248 -5.41 -2.97 13.08
N ALA A 249 -5.12 -3.60 11.96
CA ALA A 249 -3.93 -4.44 11.78
C ALA A 249 -2.91 -3.68 10.93
N ASN A 250 -1.79 -3.29 11.55
CA ASN A 250 -0.76 -2.52 10.88
C ASN A 250 0.66 -2.98 11.27
N ALA A 251 1.53 -3.11 10.27
CA ALA A 251 2.93 -3.50 10.45
C ALA A 251 3.70 -2.47 11.30
N TYR A 252 3.59 -1.19 10.91
CA TYR A 252 4.28 -0.08 11.56
C TYR A 252 3.27 0.93 12.08
N PHE A 253 3.28 1.10 13.40
CA PHE A 253 2.34 1.96 14.09
C PHE A 253 3.06 3.01 14.91
N PHE A 254 3.18 4.19 14.31
CA PHE A 254 3.65 5.39 14.96
C PHE A 254 2.96 6.62 14.32
N PRO A 255 1.62 6.69 14.41
CA PRO A 255 0.84 7.67 13.65
C PRO A 255 1.03 9.09 14.17
N GLY A 256 0.54 10.09 13.44
CA GLY A 256 0.46 11.47 13.94
C GLY A 256 -0.39 11.61 15.20
N TYR A 257 -0.20 12.72 15.93
CA TYR A 257 -0.92 12.98 17.18
C TYR A 257 -2.45 13.02 17.00
N ARG A 258 -2.93 13.52 15.84
CA ARG A 258 -4.37 13.62 15.54
C ARG A 258 -5.01 12.24 15.48
N LEU A 259 -4.44 11.35 14.67
CA LEU A 259 -4.89 9.97 14.58
C LEU A 259 -4.78 9.23 15.92
N LEU A 260 -3.66 9.36 16.63
CA LEU A 260 -3.48 8.74 17.95
C LEU A 260 -4.54 9.21 18.97
N ARG A 261 -4.90 10.50 18.93
CA ARG A 261 -5.95 11.07 19.78
C ARG A 261 -7.32 10.50 19.45
N GLU A 262 -7.66 10.35 18.18
CA GLU A 262 -8.98 9.81 17.79
C GLU A 262 -9.16 8.34 18.14
N ILE A 263 -8.09 7.53 18.04
CA ILE A 263 -8.11 6.13 18.52
C ILE A 263 -8.50 6.09 20.02
N ARG A 264 -7.91 6.97 20.83
CA ARG A 264 -8.21 7.07 22.27
C ARG A 264 -9.59 7.63 22.54
N ASN A 265 -10.03 8.62 21.77
CA ASN A 265 -11.37 9.18 21.91
C ASN A 265 -12.43 8.11 21.62
N ALA A 266 -12.22 7.25 20.61
CA ALA A 266 -13.11 6.13 20.35
C ALA A 266 -13.20 5.18 21.55
N ALA A 267 -12.06 4.73 22.10
CA ALA A 267 -12.04 3.86 23.27
C ALA A 267 -12.72 4.49 24.49
N ARG A 268 -12.48 5.78 24.76
CA ARG A 268 -13.14 6.54 25.84
C ARG A 268 -14.64 6.69 25.68
N ARG A 269 -15.17 6.64 24.45
CA ARG A 269 -16.61 6.61 24.18
C ARG A 269 -17.23 5.24 24.43
N GLY A 270 -16.43 4.22 24.79
CA GLY A 270 -16.88 2.85 24.99
C GLY A 270 -16.82 1.98 23.72
N VAL A 271 -16.23 2.48 22.64
CA VAL A 271 -16.00 1.69 21.42
C VAL A 271 -14.92 0.65 21.70
N GLN A 272 -15.12 -0.60 21.26
CA GLN A 272 -14.12 -1.65 21.40
C GLN A 272 -12.99 -1.43 20.39
N VAL A 273 -11.84 -0.93 20.84
CA VAL A 273 -10.70 -0.62 19.96
C VAL A 273 -9.62 -1.68 20.14
N GLN A 274 -9.31 -2.40 19.06
CA GLN A 274 -8.25 -3.40 19.00
C GLN A 274 -7.17 -3.01 17.98
N LEU A 275 -5.92 -3.10 18.39
CA LEU A 275 -4.74 -2.91 17.55
C LEU A 275 -3.98 -4.23 17.43
N ILE A 276 -3.79 -4.74 16.22
CA ILE A 276 -2.98 -5.92 15.93
C ILE A 276 -1.67 -5.45 15.29
N MET A 277 -0.60 -5.52 16.07
CA MET A 277 0.72 -4.95 15.76
C MET A 277 1.75 -6.05 15.56
N GLN A 278 2.86 -5.72 14.92
CA GLN A 278 3.95 -6.67 14.68
C GLN A 278 4.71 -7.00 15.98
N GLY A 279 4.57 -8.25 16.45
CA GLY A 279 5.29 -8.79 17.60
C GLY A 279 6.69 -9.30 17.25
N GLN A 280 6.89 -9.83 16.05
CA GLN A 280 8.20 -10.15 15.48
C GLN A 280 8.53 -9.21 14.32
N PRO A 281 9.24 -8.10 14.58
CA PRO A 281 9.52 -7.09 13.57
C PRO A 281 10.68 -7.53 12.68
N ASP A 282 10.52 -7.31 11.39
CA ASP A 282 11.63 -7.26 10.43
C ASP A 282 12.57 -6.07 10.73
N VAL A 283 12.02 -4.99 11.33
CA VAL A 283 12.78 -3.82 11.76
C VAL A 283 12.62 -3.54 13.26
N LEU A 284 13.63 -3.87 14.07
CA LEU A 284 13.60 -3.73 15.53
C LEU A 284 13.25 -2.32 16.02
N LEU A 285 13.73 -1.28 15.31
CA LEU A 285 13.47 0.12 15.66
C LEU A 285 11.97 0.47 15.58
N ALA A 286 11.26 -0.07 14.60
CA ALA A 286 9.83 0.19 14.43
C ALA A 286 9.01 -0.38 15.60
N LYS A 287 9.37 -1.57 16.09
CA LYS A 287 8.76 -2.16 17.29
C LYS A 287 9.02 -1.35 18.55
N LEU A 288 10.24 -0.83 18.72
CA LEU A 288 10.55 0.04 19.85
C LEU A 288 9.71 1.31 19.81
N ALA A 289 9.59 1.94 18.63
CA ALA A 289 8.76 3.12 18.42
C ALA A 289 7.28 2.87 18.75
N ALA A 290 6.70 1.79 18.23
CA ALA A 290 5.31 1.43 18.51
C ALA A 290 5.06 1.19 20.01
N ARG A 291 5.94 0.42 20.67
CA ARG A 291 5.83 0.11 22.11
C ARG A 291 5.89 1.35 23.01
N MET A 292 6.46 2.46 22.56
CA MET A 292 6.46 3.73 23.30
C MET A 292 5.05 4.34 23.40
N LEU A 293 4.14 3.97 22.49
CA LEU A 293 2.76 4.48 22.46
C LEU A 293 1.78 3.58 23.23
N TYR A 294 2.15 2.33 23.54
CA TYR A 294 1.23 1.34 24.11
C TYR A 294 0.66 1.79 25.45
N ASP A 295 1.50 2.28 26.35
CA ASP A 295 1.10 2.82 27.65
C ASP A 295 0.02 3.90 27.54
N TYR A 296 0.10 4.73 26.48
CA TYR A 296 -0.82 5.85 26.25
C TYR A 296 -2.18 5.38 25.71
N LEU A 297 -2.20 4.22 25.04
CA LEU A 297 -3.39 3.62 24.44
C LEU A 297 -4.09 2.69 25.42
N LEU A 298 -3.34 1.78 26.06
CA LEU A 298 -3.84 0.81 27.04
C LEU A 298 -4.58 1.50 28.19
N LYS A 299 -4.07 2.63 28.67
CA LYS A 299 -4.70 3.40 29.77
C LYS A 299 -6.14 3.86 29.45
N ASP A 300 -6.48 4.03 28.17
CA ASP A 300 -7.80 4.52 27.75
C ASP A 300 -8.69 3.40 27.18
N GLY A 301 -8.35 2.13 27.44
CA GLY A 301 -9.16 0.96 27.07
C GLY A 301 -8.90 0.39 25.68
N VAL A 302 -7.84 0.82 25.00
CA VAL A 302 -7.42 0.20 23.72
C VAL A 302 -6.75 -1.14 24.01
N VAL A 303 -7.22 -2.21 23.36
CA VAL A 303 -6.61 -3.54 23.44
C VAL A 303 -5.53 -3.66 22.37
N ILE A 304 -4.34 -4.13 22.75
CA ILE A 304 -3.21 -4.30 21.82
C ILE A 304 -2.79 -5.76 21.78
N HIS A 305 -2.74 -6.32 20.59
CA HIS A 305 -2.29 -7.67 20.28
C HIS A 305 -0.96 -7.59 19.51
N GLU A 306 0.07 -8.30 19.96
CA GLU A 306 1.32 -8.47 19.20
C GLU A 306 1.27 -9.81 18.46
N TYR A 307 1.33 -9.79 17.12
CA TYR A 307 1.42 -10.99 16.30
C TYR A 307 2.82 -11.60 16.35
N CYS A 308 2.91 -12.85 16.79
CA CYS A 308 4.18 -13.45 17.23
C CYS A 308 4.61 -14.68 16.44
N GLN A 309 3.88 -15.09 15.39
CA GLN A 309 4.22 -16.30 14.63
C GLN A 309 5.22 -16.04 13.51
N ARG A 310 5.03 -14.94 12.78
CA ARG A 310 5.83 -14.52 11.63
C ARG A 310 5.69 -13.00 11.45
N PRO A 311 6.41 -12.33 10.53
CA PRO A 311 6.25 -10.91 10.32
C PRO A 311 4.81 -10.52 9.93
N LEU A 312 4.20 -9.56 10.63
CA LEU A 312 2.92 -8.95 10.23
C LEU A 312 3.21 -7.77 9.30
N HIS A 313 2.68 -7.81 8.09
CA HIS A 313 2.78 -6.74 7.11
C HIS A 313 1.42 -6.14 6.71
N GLY A 314 0.33 -6.46 7.43
CA GLY A 314 -0.99 -5.91 7.13
C GLY A 314 -1.04 -4.38 7.17
N LYS A 315 -1.93 -3.79 6.37
CA LYS A 315 -2.33 -2.37 6.36
C LYS A 315 -3.84 -2.25 6.20
N VAL A 316 -4.55 -2.86 7.14
CA VAL A 316 -6.01 -3.01 7.08
C VAL A 316 -6.64 -2.47 8.34
N ALA A 317 -7.83 -1.90 8.19
CA ALA A 317 -8.64 -1.52 9.33
C ALA A 317 -10.12 -1.63 9.01
N LEU A 318 -10.92 -1.78 10.06
CA LEU A 318 -12.37 -1.74 10.01
C LEU A 318 -12.93 -0.91 11.16
N VAL A 319 -14.09 -0.30 10.90
CA VAL A 319 -14.87 0.47 11.87
C VAL A 319 -16.32 0.02 11.75
N ASP A 320 -16.91 -0.30 12.89
CA ASP A 320 -18.28 -0.78 13.05
C ASP A 320 -18.56 -1.99 12.14
N ASP A 321 -19.72 -2.01 11.48
CA ASP A 321 -20.22 -3.10 10.65
C ASP A 321 -20.07 -2.84 9.14
N GLU A 322 -19.79 -1.60 8.72
CA GLU A 322 -19.80 -1.24 7.30
C GLU A 322 -18.43 -0.80 6.76
N TRP A 323 -17.62 -0.06 7.52
CA TRP A 323 -16.46 0.63 6.94
C TRP A 323 -15.19 -0.19 7.07
N SER A 324 -14.43 -0.33 5.99
CA SER A 324 -13.12 -0.96 5.99
C SER A 324 -12.16 -0.24 5.05
N THR A 325 -10.86 -0.43 5.27
CA THR A 325 -9.81 0.03 4.36
C THR A 325 -8.76 -1.06 4.18
N VAL A 326 -8.30 -1.21 2.94
CA VAL A 326 -7.16 -2.06 2.55
C VAL A 326 -6.27 -1.27 1.59
N GLY A 327 -4.96 -1.34 1.75
CA GLY A 327 -4.04 -0.64 0.87
C GLY A 327 -2.59 -0.83 1.24
N SER A 328 -1.75 0.12 0.83
CA SER A 328 -0.30 0.06 1.06
C SER A 328 0.16 0.85 2.29
N SER A 329 -0.69 1.72 2.84
CA SER A 329 -0.32 2.72 3.84
C SER A 329 -0.07 2.14 5.23
N ASN A 330 1.16 2.27 5.72
CA ASN A 330 1.46 2.04 7.11
C ASN A 330 1.00 3.26 7.94
N LEU A 331 0.76 3.06 9.23
CA LEU A 331 0.40 4.15 10.14
C LEU A 331 1.66 4.71 10.83
N ASP A 332 2.66 5.06 10.04
CA ASP A 332 3.93 5.61 10.48
C ASP A 332 4.25 6.94 9.76
N PRO A 333 5.19 7.74 10.30
CA PRO A 333 5.43 9.08 9.78
C PRO A 333 5.96 9.08 8.33
N LEU A 334 6.74 8.07 7.91
CA LEU A 334 7.25 8.00 6.53
C LEU A 334 6.13 7.72 5.54
N SER A 335 5.27 6.74 5.84
CA SER A 335 4.13 6.40 4.99
C SER A 335 3.11 7.55 4.92
N LEU A 336 2.77 8.14 6.06
CA LEU A 336 1.80 9.23 6.13
C LEU A 336 2.35 10.57 5.61
N SER A 337 3.66 10.83 5.73
CA SER A 337 4.22 12.16 5.41
C SER A 337 5.12 12.23 4.18
N LEU A 338 5.59 11.11 3.61
CA LEU A 338 6.58 11.13 2.52
C LEU A 338 6.30 10.18 1.36
N ASN A 339 5.95 8.92 1.64
CA ASN A 339 5.82 7.89 0.60
C ASN A 339 4.55 8.04 -0.23
N LEU A 340 4.58 7.57 -1.47
CA LEU A 340 3.39 7.53 -2.30
C LEU A 340 2.58 6.28 -1.98
N GLU A 341 1.33 6.47 -1.55
CA GLU A 341 0.49 5.40 -1.02
C GLU A 341 -0.89 5.39 -1.65
N ALA A 342 -1.59 4.26 -1.59
CA ALA A 342 -2.97 4.15 -2.04
C ALA A 342 -3.74 3.10 -1.22
N ASN A 343 -4.98 3.44 -0.89
CA ASN A 343 -5.92 2.56 -0.22
C ASN A 343 -7.27 2.59 -0.95
N VAL A 344 -8.04 1.52 -0.81
CA VAL A 344 -9.47 1.53 -1.07
C VAL A 344 -10.23 1.58 0.24
N LEU A 345 -11.16 2.52 0.35
CA LEU A 345 -12.19 2.52 1.35
C LEU A 345 -13.37 1.70 0.83
N ILE A 346 -13.89 0.82 1.67
CA ILE A 346 -14.95 -0.13 1.34
C ILE A 346 -16.09 0.09 2.33
N ARG A 347 -17.31 0.22 1.83
CA ARG A 347 -18.54 0.05 2.62
C ARG A 347 -19.31 -1.13 2.08
N ASP A 348 -19.15 -2.23 2.78
CA ASP A 348 -19.76 -3.51 2.46
C ASP A 348 -19.76 -4.36 3.74
N ARG A 349 -20.96 -4.65 4.25
CA ARG A 349 -21.11 -5.35 5.53
C ARG A 349 -20.55 -6.77 5.50
N ALA A 350 -20.71 -7.47 4.39
CA ALA A 350 -20.22 -8.84 4.25
C ALA A 350 -18.69 -8.86 4.22
N PHE A 351 -18.07 -7.96 3.46
CA PHE A 351 -16.61 -7.80 3.44
C PHE A 351 -16.06 -7.38 4.81
N ASN A 352 -16.70 -6.41 5.47
CA ASN A 352 -16.30 -5.94 6.80
C ASN A 352 -16.32 -7.10 7.81
N GLN A 353 -17.42 -7.86 7.82
CA GLN A 353 -17.56 -9.00 8.72
C GLN A 353 -16.54 -10.10 8.43
N GLN A 354 -16.28 -10.40 7.15
CA GLN A 354 -15.22 -11.35 6.76
C GLN A 354 -13.85 -10.89 7.27
N LEU A 355 -13.50 -9.62 7.06
CA LEU A 355 -12.23 -9.06 7.54
C LEU A 355 -12.15 -9.10 9.07
N TYR A 356 -13.24 -8.76 9.76
CA TYR A 356 -13.32 -8.83 11.22
C TYR A 356 -13.05 -10.24 11.73
N GLU A 357 -13.71 -11.26 11.17
CA GLU A 357 -13.50 -12.66 11.56
C GLU A 357 -12.05 -13.11 11.37
N ARG A 358 -11.42 -12.75 10.24
CA ARG A 358 -9.99 -13.06 9.99
C ARG A 358 -9.08 -12.41 11.02
N LEU A 359 -9.28 -11.13 11.31
CA LEU A 359 -8.46 -10.40 12.28
C LEU A 359 -8.72 -10.85 13.73
N GLU A 360 -9.95 -11.20 14.06
CA GLU A 360 -10.32 -11.73 15.37
C GLU A 360 -9.65 -13.10 15.60
N THR A 361 -9.69 -14.00 14.62
CA THR A 361 -8.94 -15.27 14.65
C THR A 361 -7.44 -15.02 14.79
N LEU A 362 -6.88 -14.08 14.02
CA LEU A 362 -5.48 -13.70 14.11
C LEU A 362 -5.11 -13.25 15.54
N ALA A 363 -5.92 -12.38 16.13
CA ALA A 363 -5.72 -11.85 17.48
C ALA A 363 -5.85 -12.92 18.58
N LYS A 364 -6.77 -13.87 18.42
CA LYS A 364 -7.01 -14.93 19.42
C LYS A 364 -5.98 -16.03 19.37
N ASP A 365 -5.67 -16.52 18.17
CA ASP A 365 -4.95 -17.78 18.00
C ASP A 365 -3.44 -17.57 17.79
N HIS A 366 -3.05 -16.37 17.36
CA HIS A 366 -1.69 -16.11 16.87
C HIS A 366 -1.01 -14.88 17.49
N CYS A 367 -1.71 -14.14 18.34
CA CYS A 367 -1.17 -12.96 19.01
C CYS A 367 -1.03 -13.13 20.53
N GLN A 368 -0.11 -12.36 21.09
CA GLN A 368 -0.04 -12.11 22.52
C GLN A 368 -0.74 -10.79 22.85
N THR A 369 -1.76 -10.84 23.70
CA THR A 369 -2.43 -9.63 24.21
C THR A 369 -1.53 -8.92 25.23
N MET A 370 -1.35 -7.62 25.06
CA MET A 370 -0.55 -6.80 25.96
C MET A 370 -1.33 -6.49 27.25
N PRO A 371 -0.72 -6.63 28.44
CA PRO A 371 -1.41 -6.39 29.69
C PRO A 371 -1.69 -4.89 29.90
N GLU A 372 -2.89 -4.58 30.37
CA GLU A 372 -3.38 -3.22 30.64
C GLU A 372 -2.54 -2.50 31.71
N ASN A 373 -2.10 -3.23 32.74
CA ASN A 373 -1.28 -2.74 33.85
C ASN A 373 0.21 -3.09 33.68
N ARG A 374 0.86 -2.57 32.63
CA ARG A 374 2.33 -2.58 32.60
C ARG A 374 2.86 -1.65 33.68
N LYS A 375 3.72 -2.17 34.57
CA LYS A 375 4.51 -1.31 35.48
C LYS A 375 5.31 -0.33 34.62
N PRO A 376 5.11 0.99 34.77
CA PRO A 376 5.83 1.95 33.96
C PRO A 376 7.33 1.75 34.19
N ARG A 377 8.08 1.48 33.12
CA ARG A 377 9.55 1.53 33.19
C ARG A 377 9.93 2.96 33.51
N LEU A 378 10.34 3.19 34.76
CA LEU A 378 10.93 4.40 35.34
C LEU A 378 10.19 5.70 34.96
N TRP A 379 9.52 6.33 35.91
CA TRP A 379 8.82 7.62 35.72
C TRP A 379 9.65 8.71 35.00
N LEU A 380 10.98 8.73 35.19
CA LEU A 380 11.90 9.59 34.42
C LEU A 380 11.90 9.31 32.91
N TRP A 381 11.80 8.04 32.51
CA TRP A 381 11.76 7.61 31.11
C TRP A 381 10.50 8.12 30.41
N ARG A 382 9.35 8.12 31.10
CA ARG A 382 8.10 8.74 30.59
C ARG A 382 8.25 10.23 30.34
N LEU A 383 8.93 10.95 31.23
CA LEU A 383 9.10 12.40 31.11
C LEU A 383 10.07 12.79 29.99
N THR A 384 11.17 12.07 29.80
CA THR A 384 12.17 12.39 28.78
C THR A 384 11.81 11.84 27.40
N VAL A 385 11.44 10.56 27.34
CA VAL A 385 11.16 9.86 26.08
C VAL A 385 9.77 10.18 25.56
N GLY A 386 8.76 10.29 26.44
CA GLY A 386 7.42 10.72 26.04
C GLY A 386 7.38 12.15 25.51
N PHE A 387 8.18 13.05 26.10
CA PHE A 387 8.38 14.41 25.58
C PHE A 387 9.06 14.40 24.21
N LEU A 388 10.12 13.61 24.04
CA LEU A 388 10.82 13.47 22.75
C LEU A 388 9.88 12.92 21.67
N VAL A 389 9.15 11.83 21.96
CA VAL A 389 8.16 11.23 21.06
C VAL A 389 7.09 12.23 20.66
N PHE A 390 6.53 12.95 21.63
CA PHE A 390 5.52 13.97 21.36
C PHE A 390 6.05 15.07 20.43
N HIS A 391 7.27 15.56 20.66
CA HIS A 391 7.87 16.60 19.83
C HIS A 391 8.24 16.07 18.45
N VAL A 392 8.77 14.85 18.35
CA VAL A 392 9.03 14.19 17.07
C VAL A 392 7.71 14.06 16.30
N MET A 393 6.66 13.45 16.87
CA MET A 393 5.37 13.27 16.19
C MET A 393 4.70 14.59 15.79
N ARG A 394 4.76 15.60 16.66
CA ARG A 394 4.14 16.91 16.41
C ARG A 394 4.86 17.68 15.29
N HIS A 395 6.18 17.59 15.24
CA HIS A 395 7.00 18.37 14.32
C HIS A 395 7.46 17.60 13.10
N PHE A 396 7.32 16.27 13.04
CA PHE A 396 7.79 15.44 11.93
C PHE A 396 7.24 15.89 10.56
N PRO A 397 5.94 16.19 10.38
CA PRO A 397 5.43 16.67 9.09
C PRO A 397 6.05 18.02 8.67
N ALA A 398 6.32 18.91 9.64
CA ALA A 398 6.95 20.20 9.37
C ALA A 398 8.46 20.05 9.06
N LEU A 399 9.16 19.19 9.81
CA LEU A 399 10.59 18.90 9.63
C LEU A 399 10.87 18.20 8.30
N THR A 400 10.01 17.27 7.89
CA THR A 400 10.14 16.59 6.60
C THR A 400 9.86 17.50 5.40
N GLY A 401 9.07 18.55 5.59
CA GLY A 401 8.92 19.64 4.62
C GLY A 401 10.20 20.44 4.39
N TRP A 402 11.18 20.40 5.31
CA TRP A 402 12.46 21.10 5.22
C TRP A 402 13.60 20.23 4.67
N LEU A 403 13.42 18.91 4.58
CA LEU A 403 14.39 18.03 3.92
C LEU A 403 14.47 18.39 2.43
N PRO A 404 15.67 18.39 1.82
CA PRO A 404 15.83 18.71 0.41
C PRO A 404 14.92 17.80 -0.42
N ALA A 405 13.91 18.39 -1.06
CA ALA A 405 13.00 17.65 -1.92
C ALA A 405 13.76 17.23 -3.17
N HIS A 406 14.27 16.00 -3.20
CA HIS A 406 14.60 15.37 -4.47
C HIS A 406 13.29 15.21 -5.25
N LYS A 407 13.28 15.68 -6.50
CA LYS A 407 12.15 15.46 -7.40
C LYS A 407 12.26 14.04 -7.93
N PRO A 408 11.35 13.12 -7.55
CA PRO A 408 11.38 11.76 -8.04
C PRO A 408 11.30 11.75 -9.57
N ARG A 409 12.05 10.83 -10.19
CA ARG A 409 12.11 10.70 -11.65
C ARG A 409 11.50 9.38 -12.09
N LEU A 410 10.69 9.38 -13.14
CA LEU A 410 10.23 8.15 -13.78
C LEU A 410 11.13 7.89 -14.98
N LYS A 411 11.92 6.81 -14.94
CA LYS A 411 12.89 6.47 -16.00
C LYS A 411 12.40 5.26 -16.79
N PRO A 412 12.09 5.38 -18.10
CA PRO A 412 11.82 4.22 -18.93
C PRO A 412 13.08 3.36 -19.10
N ILE A 413 12.90 2.05 -19.25
CA ILE A 413 13.96 1.12 -19.65
C ILE A 413 13.72 0.76 -21.11
N GLU A 414 14.72 0.99 -21.96
CA GLU A 414 14.66 0.69 -23.38
C GLU A 414 15.38 -0.63 -23.70
N SER A 415 14.84 -1.37 -24.66
CA SER A 415 15.51 -2.49 -25.30
C SER A 415 16.73 -1.94 -26.06
N GLN A 416 17.91 -2.53 -25.84
CA GLN A 416 19.02 -2.32 -26.76
C GLN A 416 18.71 -3.15 -28.00
N ALA A 417 18.11 -2.52 -29.02
CA ALA A 417 18.07 -3.11 -30.34
C ALA A 417 19.52 -3.40 -30.75
N ASN A 418 19.88 -4.67 -30.83
CA ASN A 418 21.13 -5.08 -31.49
C ASN A 418 21.00 -4.62 -32.94
N ASP A 419 21.59 -3.47 -33.26
CA ASP A 419 21.95 -3.12 -34.63
C ASP A 419 22.84 -4.25 -35.15
N ARG A 420 22.26 -5.10 -36.01
CA ARG A 420 22.99 -6.09 -36.82
C ARG A 420 23.17 -5.56 -38.22
#